data_AF-A0A3D1XQC0-F1
#
_entry.id   AF-A0A3D1XQC0-F1
#
_cell.length_a   1.000
_cell.length_b   1.000
_cell.length_c   1.000
_cell.angle_alpha   90.00
_cell.angle_beta   90.00
_cell.angle_gamma   90.00
#
_symmetry.space_group_name_H-M   'P 1'
#
loop_
_entity.id
_entity.type
_entity.pdbx_description
1 polymer ?
#
loop_
_entity_poly.entity_id
_entity_poly.type
_entity_poly.pdbx_seq_one_letter_code
_entity_poly.pdbx_strand_id
1 'polypeptide(L)'
;PDYNELMQGRLEILNENNLLLSDIQEVIKGIAPLEGAKEFLSWLESEFQVIILSDTFNQFAGPLMAQLDYPTLFCHDLIIDETGKINDFQLRIPDAKTKAVKALQGLNLKVIAAGDSYNDTGMLKQAEAGILFRAPDNVIEEFPQFPLTKTYEEFKQTFIETAKNL
;
A
#
# COMPACT_ATOMS: atom_id res chain seq x y z
N PRO A 1 16.37 5.01 6.13
CA PRO A 1 15.83 6.34 6.50
C PRO A 1 14.72 6.16 7.54
N ASP A 2 14.70 7.01 8.57
CA ASP A 2 13.60 7.01 9.55
C ASP A 2 12.34 7.56 8.87
N TYR A 3 11.26 6.76 8.85
CA TYR A 3 9.99 7.15 8.23
C TYR A 3 9.41 8.40 8.90
N ASN A 4 9.60 8.56 10.21
CA ASN A 4 9.12 9.72 10.93
C ASN A 4 9.87 10.98 10.52
N GLU A 5 11.21 10.93 10.45
CA GLU A 5 12.01 12.08 9.99
C GLU A 5 11.64 12.48 8.56
N LEU A 6 11.46 11.50 7.66
CA LEU A 6 11.04 11.74 6.27
C LEU A 6 9.67 12.43 6.22
N MET A 7 8.70 11.94 6.99
CA MET A 7 7.34 12.49 6.96
C MET A 7 7.27 13.86 7.63
N GLN A 8 7.98 14.09 8.74
CA GLN A 8 8.08 15.41 9.36
C GLN A 8 8.68 16.43 8.38
N GLY A 9 9.79 16.10 7.72
CA GLY A 9 10.38 16.99 6.70
C GLY A 9 9.43 17.29 5.54
N ARG A 10 8.60 16.32 5.11
CA ARG A 10 7.56 16.56 4.09
C ARG A 10 6.48 17.52 4.58
N LEU A 11 6.02 17.37 5.82
CA LEU A 11 5.01 18.26 6.41
C LEU A 11 5.56 19.68 6.61
N GLU A 12 6.83 19.83 7.00
CA GLU A 12 7.50 21.12 7.10
C GLU A 12 7.48 21.85 5.74
N ILE A 13 7.86 21.18 4.66
CA ILE A 13 7.84 21.76 3.30
C ILE A 13 6.42 22.19 2.89
N LEU A 14 5.40 21.37 3.18
CA LEU A 14 4.01 21.73 2.88
C LEU A 14 3.59 22.99 3.64
N ASN A 15 3.97 23.08 4.91
CA ASN A 15 3.68 24.22 5.77
C ASN A 15 4.41 25.50 5.33
N GLU A 16 5.68 25.41 4.94
CA GLU A 16 6.46 26.54 4.40
C GLU A 16 5.83 27.13 3.13
N ASN A 17 5.16 26.29 2.33
CA ASN A 17 4.49 26.69 1.09
C ASN A 17 3.00 27.04 1.30
N ASN A 18 2.49 27.02 2.53
CA ASN A 18 1.08 27.25 2.88
C ASN A 18 0.10 26.35 2.11
N LEU A 19 0.49 25.09 1.85
CA LEU A 19 -0.37 24.12 1.18
C LEU A 19 -1.37 23.50 2.15
N LEU A 20 -2.65 23.60 1.83
CA LEU A 20 -3.73 22.98 2.59
C LEU A 20 -4.02 21.56 2.07
N LEU A 21 -4.78 20.78 2.85
CA LEU A 21 -5.25 19.47 2.42
C LEU A 21 -5.97 19.54 1.06
N SER A 22 -6.79 20.57 0.85
CA SER A 22 -7.53 20.75 -0.41
C SER A 22 -6.60 20.87 -1.61
N ASP A 23 -5.49 21.59 -1.48
CA ASP A 23 -4.52 21.79 -2.56
C ASP A 23 -3.86 20.46 -2.95
N ILE A 24 -3.50 19.66 -1.95
CA ILE A 24 -2.92 18.33 -2.16
C ILE A 24 -3.96 17.39 -2.78
N GLN A 25 -5.20 17.43 -2.32
CA GLN A 25 -6.28 16.62 -2.89
C GLN A 25 -6.56 16.98 -4.35
N GLU A 26 -6.49 18.26 -4.73
CA GLU A 26 -6.60 18.67 -6.14
C GLU A 26 -5.48 18.08 -7.01
N VAL A 27 -4.23 18.07 -6.51
CA VAL A 27 -3.13 17.41 -7.22
C VAL A 27 -3.36 15.90 -7.33
N ILE A 28 -3.82 15.25 -6.26
CA ILE A 28 -4.08 13.80 -6.24
C ILE A 28 -5.21 13.41 -7.20
N LYS A 29 -6.23 14.27 -7.40
CA LYS A 29 -7.27 14.03 -8.42
C LYS A 29 -6.72 13.91 -9.84
N GLY A 30 -5.56 14.52 -10.12
CA GLY A 30 -4.85 14.39 -11.39
C GLY A 30 -4.06 13.08 -11.53
N ILE A 31 -3.93 12.30 -10.46
CA ILE A 31 -3.21 11.02 -10.45
C ILE A 31 -4.21 9.91 -10.78
N ALA A 32 -3.83 9.06 -11.74
CA ALA A 32 -4.58 7.85 -12.08
C ALA A 32 -3.87 6.60 -11.54
N PRO A 33 -4.63 5.53 -11.21
CA PRO A 33 -4.03 4.20 -11.04
C PRO A 33 -3.17 3.81 -12.24
N LEU A 34 -2.16 2.98 -12.00
CA LEU A 34 -1.33 2.45 -13.09
C LEU A 34 -2.22 1.78 -14.15
N GLU A 35 -1.82 1.89 -15.42
CA GLU A 35 -2.55 1.29 -16.54
C GLU A 35 -2.78 -0.22 -16.28
N GLY A 36 -4.04 -0.66 -16.27
CA GLY A 36 -4.43 -2.04 -15.96
C GLY A 36 -4.68 -2.35 -14.48
N ALA A 37 -4.37 -1.43 -13.55
CA ALA A 37 -4.52 -1.67 -12.10
C ALA A 37 -5.97 -1.94 -11.69
N LYS A 38 -6.93 -1.17 -12.22
CA LYS A 38 -8.36 -1.35 -11.90
C LYS A 38 -8.89 -2.72 -12.37
N GLU A 39 -8.53 -3.11 -13.59
CA GLU A 39 -8.91 -4.42 -14.13
C GLU A 39 -8.26 -5.56 -13.34
N PHE A 40 -6.98 -5.41 -12.99
CA PHE A 40 -6.29 -6.37 -12.16
C PHE A 40 -6.92 -6.50 -10.77
N LEU A 41 -7.25 -5.39 -10.10
CA LEU A 41 -7.91 -5.39 -8.80
C LEU A 41 -9.28 -6.09 -8.87
N SER A 42 -10.09 -5.77 -9.87
CA SER A 42 -11.41 -6.40 -10.06
C SER A 42 -11.29 -7.92 -10.27
N TRP A 43 -10.29 -8.37 -11.03
CA TRP A 43 -9.99 -9.80 -11.15
C TRP A 43 -9.52 -10.40 -9.82
N LEU A 44 -8.67 -9.71 -9.07
CA LEU A 44 -8.18 -10.21 -7.78
C LEU A 44 -9.34 -10.38 -6.79
N GLU A 45 -10.30 -9.45 -6.79
CA GLU A 45 -11.51 -9.51 -5.96
C GLU A 45 -12.50 -10.60 -6.39
N SER A 46 -12.48 -11.05 -7.65
CA SER A 46 -13.30 -12.20 -8.07
C SER A 46 -12.74 -13.53 -7.60
N GLU A 47 -11.43 -13.60 -7.33
CA GLU A 47 -10.73 -14.83 -6.94
C GLU A 47 -10.40 -14.89 -5.44
N PHE A 48 -10.23 -13.73 -4.79
CA PHE A 48 -9.73 -13.61 -3.41
C PHE A 48 -10.48 -12.57 -2.59
N GLN A 49 -10.31 -12.62 -1.27
CA GLN A 49 -10.66 -11.51 -0.38
C GLN A 49 -9.49 -10.52 -0.35
N VAL A 50 -9.71 -9.29 -0.80
CA VAL A 50 -8.65 -8.30 -1.02
C VAL A 50 -8.66 -7.20 0.03
N ILE A 51 -7.50 -6.92 0.61
CA ILE A 51 -7.26 -5.81 1.53
C ILE A 51 -6.00 -5.08 1.06
N ILE A 52 -6.07 -3.76 0.90
CA ILE A 52 -4.93 -2.91 0.59
C ILE A 52 -4.25 -2.48 1.90
N LEU A 53 -2.96 -2.81 2.04
CA LEU A 53 -2.12 -2.40 3.17
C LEU A 53 -1.11 -1.35 2.69
N SER A 54 -1.20 -0.11 3.20
CA SER A 54 -0.39 1.01 2.69
C SER A 54 0.06 1.95 3.79
N ASP A 55 1.26 2.53 3.66
CA ASP A 55 1.77 3.59 4.54
C ASP A 55 1.34 5.01 4.05
N THR A 56 0.30 5.08 3.22
CA THR A 56 -0.37 6.33 2.84
C THR A 56 -1.26 6.86 3.98
N PHE A 57 -2.02 7.92 3.70
CA PHE A 57 -2.96 8.52 4.65
C PHE A 57 -4.39 8.53 4.10
N ASN A 58 -5.39 8.31 4.97
CA ASN A 58 -6.80 8.28 4.59
C ASN A 58 -7.23 9.56 3.82
N GLN A 59 -6.76 10.71 4.27
CA GLN A 59 -7.09 12.03 3.73
C GLN A 59 -6.50 12.26 2.32
N PHE A 60 -5.42 11.55 1.98
CA PHE A 60 -4.81 11.58 0.65
C PHE A 60 -5.35 10.49 -0.27
N ALA A 61 -5.69 9.32 0.27
CA ALA A 61 -6.07 8.16 -0.54
C ALA A 61 -7.45 8.29 -1.21
N GLY A 62 -8.34 9.13 -0.68
CA GLY A 62 -9.75 9.23 -1.11
C GLY A 62 -9.97 9.29 -2.63
N PRO A 63 -9.39 10.26 -3.36
CA PRO A 63 -9.58 10.36 -4.81
C PRO A 63 -9.05 9.16 -5.60
N LEU A 64 -7.95 8.53 -5.14
CA LEU A 64 -7.40 7.33 -5.78
C LEU A 64 -8.28 6.10 -5.49
N MET A 65 -8.77 5.95 -4.25
CA MET A 65 -9.69 4.87 -3.87
C MET A 65 -11.01 4.96 -4.63
N ALA A 66 -11.51 6.16 -4.90
CA ALA A 66 -12.71 6.35 -5.73
C ALA A 66 -12.54 5.79 -7.15
N GLN A 67 -11.34 5.92 -7.73
CA GLN A 67 -11.05 5.37 -9.07
C GLN A 67 -10.96 3.84 -9.06
N LEU A 68 -10.62 3.26 -7.91
CA LEU A 68 -10.50 1.81 -7.67
C LEU A 68 -11.78 1.17 -7.10
N ASP A 69 -12.90 1.90 -7.04
CA ASP A 69 -14.19 1.43 -6.51
C ASP A 69 -14.18 1.12 -5.00
N TYR A 70 -13.39 1.87 -4.23
CA TYR A 70 -13.32 1.85 -2.76
C TYR A 70 -13.04 0.46 -2.13
N PRO A 71 -11.92 -0.20 -2.50
CA PRO A 71 -11.50 -1.42 -1.83
C PRO A 71 -11.16 -1.15 -0.36
N THR A 72 -11.15 -2.20 0.46
CA THR A 72 -10.74 -2.05 1.87
C THR A 72 -9.30 -1.57 1.95
N LEU A 73 -9.09 -0.40 2.55
CA LEU A 73 -7.79 0.21 2.74
C LEU A 73 -7.45 0.32 4.22
N PHE A 74 -6.29 -0.19 4.59
CA PHE A 74 -5.69 0.00 5.90
C PHE A 74 -4.43 0.87 5.74
N CYS A 75 -4.52 2.13 6.17
CA CYS A 75 -3.40 3.07 6.19
C CYS A 75 -3.32 3.95 7.47
N HIS A 76 -2.62 5.08 7.41
CA HIS A 76 -2.41 6.02 8.52
C HIS A 76 -3.35 7.23 8.42
N ASP A 77 -3.27 8.13 9.40
CA ASP A 77 -4.09 9.35 9.44
C ASP A 77 -3.23 10.61 9.48
N LEU A 78 -3.70 11.68 8.86
CA LEU A 78 -3.16 13.03 9.06
C LEU A 78 -3.88 13.71 10.22
N ILE A 79 -3.15 14.55 10.94
CA ILE A 79 -3.69 15.47 11.94
C ILE A 79 -3.89 16.82 11.26
N ILE A 80 -5.16 17.21 11.11
CA ILE A 80 -5.57 18.39 10.34
C ILE A 80 -6.39 19.30 11.26
N ASP A 81 -6.14 20.60 11.21
CA ASP A 81 -6.97 21.56 11.94
C ASP A 81 -8.20 22.01 11.16
N GLU A 82 -9.01 22.85 11.80
CA GLU A 82 -10.24 23.41 11.25
C GLU A 82 -10.02 24.27 9.99
N THR A 83 -8.79 24.74 9.76
CA THR A 83 -8.43 25.55 8.58
C THR A 83 -8.02 24.68 7.39
N GLY A 84 -7.92 23.36 7.58
CA GLY A 84 -7.46 22.42 6.55
C GLY A 84 -5.93 22.31 6.46
N LYS A 85 -5.19 22.88 7.42
CA LYS A 85 -3.74 22.78 7.49
C LYS A 85 -3.32 21.44 8.11
N ILE A 86 -2.30 20.82 7.54
CA ILE A 86 -1.77 19.53 8.00
C ILE A 86 -0.69 19.80 9.05
N ASN A 87 -1.02 19.54 10.31
CA ASN A 87 -0.16 19.83 11.45
C ASN A 87 0.75 18.66 11.81
N ASP A 88 0.29 17.42 11.62
CA ASP A 88 1.07 16.22 11.92
C ASP A 88 0.50 15.00 11.19
N PHE A 89 1.05 13.83 11.46
CA PHE A 89 0.49 12.54 11.08
C PHE A 89 0.48 11.56 12.26
N GLN A 90 -0.43 10.61 12.22
CA GLN A 90 -0.55 9.55 13.20
C GLN A 90 -0.43 8.19 12.52
N LEU A 91 0.65 7.48 12.85
CA LEU A 91 0.76 6.06 12.50
C LEU A 91 -0.34 5.28 13.22
N ARG A 92 -1.11 4.48 12.48
CA ARG A 92 -2.16 3.62 13.07
C ARG A 92 -1.57 2.69 14.13
N ILE A 93 -0.54 1.95 13.76
CA ILE A 93 0.27 1.10 14.63
C ILE A 93 1.68 0.98 14.01
N PRO A 94 2.75 0.81 14.81
CA PRO A 94 4.07 0.48 14.27
C PRO A 94 4.04 -0.85 13.53
N ASP A 95 4.75 -0.97 12.40
CA ASP A 95 4.82 -2.19 11.60
C ASP A 95 3.43 -2.70 11.15
N ALA A 96 2.62 -1.78 10.64
CA ALA A 96 1.19 -1.99 10.41
C ALA A 96 0.89 -3.10 9.39
N LYS A 97 1.66 -3.19 8.31
CA LYS A 97 1.43 -4.18 7.25
C LYS A 97 1.67 -5.60 7.76
N THR A 98 2.80 -5.84 8.43
CA THR A 98 3.15 -7.12 9.06
C THR A 98 2.11 -7.53 10.11
N LYS A 99 1.70 -6.60 10.98
CA LYS A 99 0.69 -6.88 12.01
C LYS A 99 -0.69 -7.17 11.43
N ALA A 100 -1.06 -6.54 10.32
CA ALA A 100 -2.32 -6.83 9.64
C ALA A 100 -2.34 -8.29 9.12
N VAL A 101 -1.26 -8.74 8.47
CA VAL A 101 -1.14 -10.15 8.04
C VAL A 101 -1.21 -11.10 9.22
N LYS A 102 -0.46 -10.81 10.29
CA LYS A 102 -0.48 -11.62 11.51
C LYS A 102 -1.87 -11.70 12.16
N ALA A 103 -2.64 -10.61 12.11
CA ALA A 103 -4.00 -10.59 12.62
C ALA A 103 -4.94 -11.47 11.77
N LEU A 104 -4.82 -11.43 10.43
CA LEU A 104 -5.58 -12.30 9.53
C LEU A 104 -5.24 -13.78 9.75
N GLN A 105 -3.97 -14.11 9.95
CA GLN A 105 -3.54 -15.47 10.33
C GLN A 105 -4.14 -15.91 11.66
N GLY A 106 -4.28 -15.00 12.63
CA GLY A 106 -4.98 -15.25 13.89
C GLY A 106 -6.46 -15.60 13.73
N LEU A 107 -7.07 -15.25 12.60
CA LEU A 107 -8.42 -15.64 12.20
C LEU A 107 -8.46 -16.94 11.38
N ASN A 108 -7.34 -17.68 11.32
CA ASN A 108 -7.19 -18.91 10.56
C ASN A 108 -7.34 -18.71 9.03
N LEU A 109 -7.00 -17.52 8.53
CA LEU A 109 -6.89 -17.24 7.10
C LEU A 109 -5.45 -17.48 6.63
N LYS A 110 -5.29 -17.99 5.41
CA LYS A 110 -4.01 -17.95 4.69
C LYS A 110 -3.92 -16.65 3.90
N VAL A 111 -2.73 -16.07 3.86
CA VAL A 111 -2.45 -14.78 3.25
C VAL A 111 -1.40 -14.93 2.17
N ILE A 112 -1.72 -14.46 0.97
CA ILE A 112 -0.75 -14.13 -0.06
C ILE A 112 -0.56 -12.62 0.00
N ALA A 113 0.67 -12.17 0.24
CA ALA A 113 1.01 -10.76 0.24
C ALA A 113 1.80 -10.40 -1.02
N ALA A 114 1.58 -9.19 -1.53
CA ALA A 114 2.38 -8.66 -2.62
C ALA A 114 2.75 -7.20 -2.38
N GLY A 115 3.93 -6.81 -2.87
CA GLY A 115 4.50 -5.48 -2.68
C GLY A 115 5.61 -5.21 -3.69
N ASP A 116 6.08 -3.97 -3.71
CA ASP A 116 7.08 -3.50 -4.68
C ASP A 116 8.37 -3.02 -4.00
N SER A 117 8.36 -2.79 -2.69
CA SER A 117 9.40 -2.00 -2.05
C SER A 117 9.81 -2.51 -0.66
N TYR A 118 10.87 -1.91 -0.11
CA TYR A 118 11.52 -2.40 1.10
C TYR A 118 10.59 -2.40 2.33
N ASN A 119 9.69 -1.43 2.43
CA ASN A 119 8.72 -1.32 3.52
C ASN A 119 7.61 -2.39 3.46
N ASP A 120 7.51 -3.17 2.37
CA ASP A 120 6.60 -4.32 2.29
C ASP A 120 7.21 -5.61 2.83
N THR A 121 8.54 -5.67 2.98
CA THR A 121 9.27 -6.91 3.23
C THR A 121 8.85 -7.61 4.53
N GLY A 122 8.47 -6.86 5.57
CA GLY A 122 7.92 -7.43 6.80
C GLY A 122 6.61 -8.20 6.56
N MET A 123 5.70 -7.60 5.80
CA MET A 123 4.43 -8.21 5.37
C MET A 123 4.66 -9.44 4.49
N LEU A 124 5.56 -9.33 3.51
CA LEU A 124 5.89 -10.42 2.58
C LEU A 124 6.49 -11.64 3.31
N LYS A 125 7.35 -11.41 4.32
CA LYS A 125 7.94 -12.47 5.15
C LYS A 125 6.94 -13.10 6.12
N GLN A 126 5.94 -12.34 6.56
CA GLN A 126 4.94 -12.81 7.53
C GLN A 126 3.87 -13.68 6.87
N ALA A 127 3.52 -13.40 5.61
CA ALA A 127 2.52 -14.13 4.84
C ALA A 127 2.96 -15.58 4.53
N GLU A 128 2.00 -16.47 4.25
CA GLU A 128 2.31 -17.83 3.79
C GLU A 128 3.05 -17.81 2.44
N ALA A 129 2.77 -16.80 1.61
CA ALA A 129 3.52 -16.53 0.40
C ALA A 129 3.63 -15.01 0.14
N GLY A 130 4.82 -14.56 -0.24
CA GLY A 130 5.10 -13.19 -0.65
C GLY A 130 5.47 -13.12 -2.13
N ILE A 131 4.97 -12.11 -2.85
CA ILE A 131 5.25 -11.87 -4.27
C ILE A 131 5.77 -10.44 -4.46
N LEU A 132 6.84 -10.26 -5.24
CA LEU A 132 7.30 -8.94 -5.67
C LEU A 132 6.65 -8.55 -7.00
N PHE A 133 6.11 -7.34 -7.08
CA PHE A 133 5.54 -6.79 -8.31
C PHE A 133 6.25 -5.49 -8.68
N ARG A 134 6.91 -5.48 -9.85
CA ARG A 134 7.67 -4.31 -10.38
C ARG A 134 8.65 -3.69 -9.37
N ALA A 135 9.22 -4.53 -8.51
CA ALA A 135 10.17 -4.09 -7.49
C ALA A 135 11.51 -3.60 -8.09
N PRO A 136 12.22 -2.67 -7.44
CA PRO A 136 13.52 -2.20 -7.88
C PRO A 136 14.62 -3.25 -7.64
N ASP A 137 15.69 -3.19 -8.42
CA ASP A 137 16.76 -4.21 -8.46
C ASP A 137 17.37 -4.47 -7.07
N ASN A 138 17.58 -3.44 -6.26
CA ASN A 138 18.12 -3.58 -4.90
C ASN A 138 17.21 -4.41 -3.98
N VAL A 139 15.90 -4.31 -4.12
CA VAL A 139 14.93 -5.11 -3.34
C VAL A 139 14.93 -6.55 -3.85
N ILE A 140 15.01 -6.75 -5.17
CA ILE A 140 15.06 -8.09 -5.79
C ILE A 140 16.32 -8.85 -5.34
N GLU A 141 17.47 -8.19 -5.35
CA GLU A 141 18.75 -8.77 -4.94
C GLU A 141 18.77 -9.17 -3.45
N GLU A 142 18.13 -8.38 -2.59
CA GLU A 142 18.08 -8.65 -1.14
C GLU A 142 17.03 -9.70 -0.75
N PHE A 143 15.95 -9.84 -1.54
CA PHE A 143 14.86 -10.76 -1.27
C PHE A 143 14.60 -11.76 -2.41
N PRO A 144 15.60 -12.57 -2.82
CA PRO A 144 15.49 -13.48 -3.96
C PRO A 144 14.50 -14.64 -3.74
N GLN A 145 14.04 -14.85 -2.50
CA GLN A 145 13.04 -15.87 -2.18
C GLN A 145 11.63 -15.52 -2.67
N PHE A 146 11.34 -14.25 -2.99
CA PHE A 146 10.03 -13.85 -3.49
C PHE A 146 10.02 -13.86 -5.03
N PRO A 147 9.06 -14.54 -5.69
CA PRO A 147 8.92 -14.45 -7.13
C PRO A 147 8.67 -13.00 -7.56
N LEU A 148 9.38 -12.57 -8.60
CA LEU A 148 9.21 -11.25 -9.21
C LEU A 148 8.30 -11.34 -10.44
N THR A 149 7.31 -10.45 -10.50
CA THR A 149 6.44 -10.26 -11.65
C THR A 149 6.52 -8.82 -12.15
N LYS A 150 6.44 -8.61 -13.46
CA LYS A 150 6.58 -7.28 -14.10
C LYS A 150 5.32 -6.85 -14.85
N THR A 151 4.47 -7.80 -15.23
CA THR A 151 3.19 -7.53 -15.89
C THR A 151 2.02 -8.02 -15.04
N TYR A 152 0.84 -7.42 -15.22
CA TYR A 152 -0.36 -7.89 -14.51
C TYR A 152 -0.72 -9.34 -14.89
N GLU A 153 -0.44 -9.78 -16.11
CA GLU A 153 -0.71 -11.16 -16.52
C GLU A 153 0.18 -12.17 -15.79
N GLU A 154 1.49 -11.92 -15.71
CA GLU A 154 2.42 -12.69 -14.88
C GLU A 154 1.97 -12.70 -13.42
N PHE A 155 1.48 -11.56 -12.94
CA PHE A 155 1.03 -11.40 -11.56
C PHE A 155 -0.22 -12.23 -11.27
N LYS A 156 -1.21 -12.22 -12.18
CA LYS A 156 -2.40 -13.08 -12.11
C LYS A 156 -2.02 -14.56 -12.04
N GLN A 157 -1.16 -15.01 -12.95
CA GLN A 157 -0.71 -16.41 -13.00
C GLN A 157 0.02 -16.81 -11.71
N THR A 158 0.90 -15.95 -11.22
CA THR A 158 1.66 -16.20 -9.99
C THR A 158 0.74 -16.30 -8.76
N PHE A 159 -0.30 -15.46 -8.65
CA PHE A 159 -1.30 -15.58 -7.59
C PHE A 159 -2.03 -16.92 -7.62
N ILE A 160 -2.49 -17.36 -8.80
CA ILE A 160 -3.21 -18.64 -8.95
C ILE A 160 -2.31 -19.83 -8.62
N GLU A 161 -1.06 -19.83 -9.09
CA GLU A 161 -0.10 -20.89 -8.79
C GLU A 161 0.25 -20.94 -7.31
N THR A 162 0.47 -19.77 -6.71
CA THR A 162 0.74 -19.64 -5.28
C THR A 162 -0.43 -20.19 -4.45
N ALA A 163 -1.66 -19.77 -4.77
CA ALA A 163 -2.86 -20.20 -4.05
C ALA A 163 -3.10 -21.73 -4.10
N LYS A 164 -2.77 -22.39 -5.22
CA LYS A 164 -2.86 -23.86 -5.33
C LYS A 164 -1.91 -24.61 -4.40
N ASN A 165 -0.80 -23.98 -4.03
CA ASN A 165 0.25 -24.59 -3.21
C ASN A 165 0.09 -24.30 -1.71
N LEU A 166 -0.93 -23.53 -1.32
CA LEU A 166 -1.21 -23.17 0.07
C LEU A 166 -2.22 -24.11 0.72
#